data_AF-A0A7W8J500-F1
#
_entry.id   AF-A0A7W8J500-F1
#
_cell.length_a   1.000
_cell.length_b   1.000
_cell.length_c   1.000
_cell.angle_alpha   90.00
_cell.angle_beta   90.00
_cell.angle_gamma   90.00
#
_symmetry.space_group_name_H-M   'P 1'
#
loop_
_entity.id
_entity.type
_entity.pdbx_description
1 polymer ?
#
loop_
_entity_poly.entity_id
_entity_poly.type
_entity_poly.pdbx_seq_one_letter_code
_entity_poly.pdbx_strand_id
1 'polypeptide(L)'
;MRGGVRHDVVAQVRLTEGVLSFKVQNAGDPKDEDQFRMRVDGDYASVTFDDQTSVSDPLRFERVKTEATVSSDWELNRLYTADDSEVSNAEMKAIFEEDQRVRHNAKTDWKVVNKTDAERREETRKLLTAGALHNGKDYEEAAFVFQHGSQPEDYLLAHTLAMVAVSKGDATAIWIAAATLDRYLEKVGQKQVFGTQYSSNAQHVWTQEPYNHNLISDALRLQLGVPSQAVQAEQLKIYQRQQ
;
A
#
# COMPACT_ATOMS: atom_id res chain seq x y z
N MET A 1 -2.26 -12.07 17.16
CA MET A 1 -3.41 -12.98 17.32
C MET A 1 -3.65 -13.61 15.95
N ARG A 2 -3.75 -14.94 15.83
CA ARG A 2 -4.21 -15.54 14.57
C ARG A 2 -5.66 -15.07 14.40
N GLY A 3 -5.95 -14.28 13.36
CA GLY A 3 -7.33 -13.94 13.02
C GLY A 3 -8.06 -15.26 12.78
N GLY A 4 -8.88 -15.68 13.72
CA GLY A 4 -9.73 -16.85 13.55
C GLY A 4 -10.89 -16.45 12.66
N VAL A 5 -11.33 -17.36 11.78
CA VAL A 5 -12.64 -17.22 11.14
C VAL A 5 -13.68 -17.18 12.27
N ARG A 6 -14.40 -16.07 12.41
CA ARG A 6 -15.53 -15.96 13.32
C ARG A 6 -16.74 -16.63 12.66
N HIS A 7 -17.32 -17.58 13.35
CA HIS A 7 -18.55 -18.24 12.89
C HIS A 7 -19.73 -17.58 13.60
N ASP A 8 -20.47 -16.78 12.85
CA ASP A 8 -21.70 -16.17 13.34
C ASP A 8 -22.91 -16.92 12.80
N VAL A 9 -23.93 -17.09 13.65
CA VAL A 9 -25.22 -17.66 13.26
C VAL A 9 -26.29 -16.58 13.30
N VAL A 10 -27.19 -16.59 12.32
CA VAL A 10 -28.34 -15.67 12.32
C VAL A 10 -29.29 -16.08 13.44
N ALA A 11 -29.39 -15.25 14.48
CA ALA A 11 -30.20 -15.51 15.67
C ALA A 11 -31.62 -14.93 15.55
N GLN A 12 -31.76 -13.78 14.88
CA GLN A 12 -33.06 -13.14 14.63
C GLN A 12 -33.10 -12.47 13.26
N VAL A 13 -34.28 -12.46 12.65
CA VAL A 13 -34.56 -11.79 11.37
C VAL A 13 -35.91 -11.10 11.45
N ARG A 14 -35.99 -9.88 10.90
CA ARG A 14 -37.23 -9.10 10.78
C ARG A 14 -37.24 -8.34 9.45
N LEU A 15 -38.32 -8.45 8.70
CA LEU A 15 -38.56 -7.64 7.51
C LEU A 15 -39.62 -6.58 7.84
N THR A 16 -39.31 -5.30 7.63
CA THR A 16 -40.24 -4.19 7.86
C THR A 16 -40.01 -3.11 6.81
N GLU A 17 -41.08 -2.71 6.10
CA GLU A 17 -41.02 -1.66 5.06
C GLU A 17 -39.92 -1.90 4.00
N GLY A 18 -39.70 -3.17 3.61
CA GLY A 18 -38.67 -3.53 2.63
C GLY A 18 -37.23 -3.53 3.16
N VAL A 19 -37.02 -3.28 4.45
CA VAL A 19 -35.72 -3.37 5.12
C VAL A 19 -35.64 -4.68 5.91
N LEU A 20 -34.65 -5.50 5.60
CA LEU A 20 -34.36 -6.73 6.33
C LEU A 20 -33.37 -6.41 7.46
N SER A 21 -33.83 -6.45 8.71
CA SER A 21 -32.99 -6.34 9.89
C SER A 21 -32.67 -7.74 10.40
N PHE A 22 -31.40 -8.03 10.67
CA PHE A 22 -31.00 -9.33 11.21
C PHE A 22 -29.93 -9.16 12.27
N LYS A 23 -29.99 -10.03 13.27
CA LYS A 23 -29.01 -10.15 14.34
C LYS A 23 -28.23 -11.43 14.12
N VAL A 24 -26.90 -11.32 14.17
CA VAL A 24 -26.00 -12.46 14.19
C VAL A 24 -25.37 -12.59 15.57
N GLN A 25 -25.08 -13.82 15.97
CA GLN A 25 -24.48 -14.15 17.25
C GLN A 25 -23.26 -15.03 17.02
N ASN A 26 -22.17 -14.72 17.69
CA ASN A 26 -20.96 -15.52 17.64
C ASN A 26 -21.22 -16.90 18.28
N ALA A 27 -20.95 -17.96 17.52
CA ALA A 27 -21.16 -19.33 18.01
C ALA A 27 -20.28 -19.69 19.22
N GLY A 28 -19.15 -18.99 19.40
CA GLY A 28 -18.21 -19.18 20.50
C GLY A 28 -18.42 -18.25 21.71
N ASP A 29 -19.22 -17.19 21.57
CA ASP A 29 -19.54 -16.25 22.66
C ASP A 29 -20.98 -15.73 22.53
N PRO A 30 -21.94 -16.22 23.34
CA PRO A 30 -23.33 -15.80 23.28
C PRO A 30 -23.58 -14.32 23.61
N LYS A 31 -22.60 -13.60 24.18
CA LYS A 31 -22.71 -12.17 24.48
C LYS A 31 -22.22 -11.28 23.33
N ASP A 32 -21.54 -11.86 22.36
CA ASP A 32 -21.05 -11.18 21.17
C ASP A 32 -22.14 -11.25 20.08
N GLU A 33 -22.86 -10.14 19.93
CA GLU A 33 -23.98 -10.00 19.00
C GLU A 33 -23.78 -8.76 18.12
N ASP A 34 -23.95 -8.93 16.81
CA ASP A 34 -23.97 -7.82 15.85
C ASP A 34 -25.37 -7.71 15.21
N GLN A 35 -25.83 -6.49 14.97
CA GLN A 35 -27.10 -6.21 14.30
C GLN A 35 -26.85 -5.48 12.99
N PHE A 36 -27.61 -5.87 11.96
CA PHE A 36 -27.45 -5.36 10.60
C PHE A 36 -28.80 -5.01 9.99
N ARG A 37 -28.78 -4.03 9.09
CA ARG A 37 -29.89 -3.68 8.20
C ARG A 37 -29.47 -3.86 6.75
N MET A 38 -30.29 -4.57 5.98
CA MET A 38 -30.14 -4.78 4.55
C MET A 38 -31.25 -4.07 3.79
N ARG A 39 -30.87 -3.30 2.77
CA ARG A 39 -31.78 -2.69 1.78
C ARG A 39 -31.50 -3.27 0.41
N VAL A 40 -32.56 -3.57 -0.34
CA VAL A 40 -32.48 -4.09 -1.71
C VAL A 40 -32.98 -3.02 -2.68
N ASP A 41 -32.23 -2.79 -3.75
CA ASP A 41 -32.58 -1.89 -4.85
C ASP A 41 -32.27 -2.56 -6.19
N GLY A 42 -33.29 -3.10 -6.85
CA GLY A 42 -33.14 -3.87 -8.09
C GLY A 42 -32.25 -5.11 -7.92
N ASP A 43 -31.14 -5.12 -8.67
CA ASP A 43 -30.13 -6.18 -8.63
C ASP A 43 -29.11 -6.00 -7.50
N TYR A 44 -29.19 -4.91 -6.73
CA TYR A 44 -28.23 -4.61 -5.67
C TYR A 44 -28.84 -4.75 -4.28
N ALA A 45 -28.00 -5.04 -3.30
CA ALA A 45 -28.32 -4.91 -1.89
C ALA A 45 -27.17 -4.25 -1.13
N SER A 46 -27.52 -3.53 -0.06
CA SER A 46 -26.56 -2.90 0.84
C SER A 46 -26.84 -3.37 2.26
N VAL A 47 -25.82 -3.83 2.97
CA VAL A 47 -25.88 -4.21 4.39
C VAL A 47 -25.05 -3.22 5.20
N THR A 48 -25.65 -2.63 6.23
CA THR A 48 -24.98 -1.74 7.17
C THR A 48 -25.15 -2.26 8.59
N PHE A 49 -24.25 -1.88 9.49
CA PHE A 49 -24.52 -2.04 10.93
C PHE A 49 -25.81 -1.32 11.31
N ASP A 50 -26.57 -1.93 12.20
CA ASP A 50 -27.78 -1.38 12.82
C ASP A 50 -27.47 -0.82 14.21
N ASP A 51 -26.25 -0.33 14.40
CA ASP A 51 -25.94 0.59 15.49
C ASP A 51 -25.93 2.01 14.92
N GLN A 52 -26.20 3.01 15.77
CA GLN A 52 -26.14 4.42 15.36
C GLN A 52 -24.72 4.99 15.52
N THR A 53 -23.73 4.13 15.76
CA THR A 53 -22.39 4.51 16.26
C THR A 53 -21.26 4.11 15.34
N SER A 54 -21.43 3.06 14.53
CA SER A 54 -20.41 2.60 13.60
C SER A 54 -20.51 3.35 12.28
N VAL A 55 -19.40 4.01 11.91
CA VAL A 55 -19.21 4.58 10.57
C VAL A 55 -18.48 3.53 9.74
N SER A 56 -19.23 2.80 8.91
CA SER A 56 -18.68 1.85 7.95
C SER A 56 -19.33 2.06 6.58
N ASP A 57 -18.59 1.79 5.52
CA ASP A 57 -19.19 1.68 4.20
C ASP A 57 -20.19 0.50 4.19
N PRO A 58 -21.32 0.62 3.45
CA PRO A 58 -22.24 -0.49 3.31
C PRO A 58 -21.56 -1.65 2.59
N LEU A 59 -21.71 -2.87 3.11
CA LEU A 59 -21.37 -4.07 2.35
C LEU A 59 -22.33 -4.16 1.17
N ARG A 60 -21.79 -3.99 -0.04
CA ARG A 60 -22.58 -4.05 -1.27
C ARG A 60 -22.58 -5.47 -1.81
N PHE A 61 -23.77 -5.94 -2.14
CA PHE A 61 -23.99 -7.22 -2.79
C PHE A 61 -24.65 -6.93 -4.13
N GLU A 62 -24.17 -7.56 -5.19
CA GLU A 62 -24.83 -7.56 -6.48
C GLU A 62 -25.36 -8.97 -6.74
N ARG A 63 -26.58 -9.05 -7.27
CA ARG A 63 -27.15 -10.30 -7.74
C ARG A 63 -26.34 -10.77 -8.93
N VAL A 64 -25.52 -11.79 -8.71
CA VAL A 64 -24.71 -12.41 -9.76
C VAL A 64 -25.60 -12.82 -10.93
N LYS A 65 -25.35 -12.22 -12.09
CA LYS A 65 -25.78 -12.75 -13.39
C LYS A 65 -24.78 -13.84 -13.70
N THR A 66 -25.20 -15.10 -13.50
CA THR A 66 -24.47 -16.37 -13.72
C THR A 66 -23.04 -16.22 -14.24
N GLU A 67 -22.04 -16.62 -13.43
CA GLU A 67 -20.60 -16.90 -13.74
C GLU A 67 -19.61 -16.44 -12.64
N ALA A 68 -20.06 -15.76 -11.57
CA ALA A 68 -19.13 -15.35 -10.51
C ALA A 68 -18.54 -16.56 -9.76
N THR A 69 -17.23 -16.55 -9.59
CA THR A 69 -16.50 -17.47 -8.70
C THR A 69 -16.14 -16.71 -7.43
N VAL A 70 -16.36 -17.35 -6.27
CA VAL A 70 -16.00 -16.78 -4.97
C VAL A 70 -14.58 -17.24 -4.63
N SER A 71 -13.70 -16.30 -4.27
CA SER A 71 -12.36 -16.64 -3.77
C SER A 71 -12.49 -17.52 -2.50
N SER A 72 -11.68 -18.57 -2.43
CA SER A 72 -11.69 -19.55 -1.33
C SER A 72 -10.42 -19.50 -0.48
N ASP A 73 -9.54 -18.56 -0.81
CA ASP A 73 -8.16 -18.45 -0.39
C ASP A 73 -7.86 -17.07 0.23
N TRP A 74 -8.85 -16.52 0.93
CA TRP A 74 -8.74 -15.23 1.61
C TRP A 74 -7.57 -15.21 2.59
N GLU A 75 -6.72 -14.20 2.46
CA GLU A 75 -5.59 -13.96 3.34
C GLU A 75 -6.01 -13.10 4.52
N LEU A 76 -5.85 -13.62 5.74
CA LEU A 76 -6.31 -13.00 6.99
C LEU A 76 -5.77 -11.58 7.26
N ASN A 77 -4.63 -11.22 6.67
CA ASN A 77 -3.96 -9.93 6.90
C ASN A 77 -3.98 -9.03 5.65
N ARG A 78 -4.74 -9.40 4.62
CA ARG A 78 -4.93 -8.61 3.41
C ARG A 78 -6.25 -7.85 3.51
N LEU A 79 -6.20 -6.55 3.22
CA LEU A 79 -7.38 -5.73 3.02
C LEU A 79 -7.87 -5.93 1.58
N TYR A 80 -9.13 -6.31 1.45
CA TYR A 80 -9.80 -6.52 0.16
C TYR A 80 -10.80 -5.40 -0.09
N THR A 81 -10.90 -4.97 -1.35
CA THR A 81 -11.97 -4.07 -1.82
C THR A 81 -12.74 -4.72 -2.96
N ALA A 82 -13.96 -4.25 -3.24
CA ALA A 82 -14.79 -4.83 -4.30
C ALA A 82 -14.16 -4.73 -5.70
N ASP A 83 -13.28 -3.74 -5.89
CA ASP A 83 -12.56 -3.51 -7.14
C ASP A 83 -11.21 -4.23 -7.19
N ASP A 84 -10.87 -5.08 -6.21
CA ASP A 84 -9.62 -5.85 -6.23
C ASP A 84 -9.64 -6.87 -7.37
N SER A 85 -8.48 -7.04 -8.00
CA SER A 85 -8.24 -7.99 -9.09
C SER A 85 -6.93 -8.71 -8.82
N GLU A 86 -6.89 -10.03 -9.01
CA GLU A 86 -5.62 -10.79 -8.96
C GLU A 86 -4.74 -10.53 -10.19
N VAL A 87 -5.30 -9.91 -11.24
CA VAL A 87 -4.57 -9.53 -12.46
C VAL A 87 -4.06 -8.10 -12.32
N SER A 88 -2.74 -7.91 -12.42
CA SER A 88 -2.10 -6.59 -12.43
C SER A 88 -2.42 -5.78 -13.68
N ASN A 89 -2.41 -4.46 -13.52
CA ASN A 89 -2.59 -3.51 -14.60
C ASN A 89 -1.37 -3.54 -15.55
N ALA A 90 -1.60 -3.96 -16.80
CA ALA A 90 -0.53 -4.11 -17.79
C ALA A 90 0.16 -2.78 -18.16
N GLU A 91 -0.56 -1.66 -18.10
CA GLU A 91 -0.01 -0.33 -18.38
C GLU A 91 0.88 0.15 -17.24
N MET A 92 0.45 -0.03 -15.98
CA MET A 92 1.28 0.28 -14.80
C MET A 92 2.59 -0.52 -14.82
N LYS A 93 2.48 -1.81 -15.11
CA LYS A 93 3.65 -2.68 -15.24
C LYS A 93 4.61 -2.19 -16.32
N ALA A 94 4.11 -1.82 -17.49
CA ALA A 94 4.95 -1.30 -18.58
C ALA A 94 5.65 0.03 -18.19
N ILE A 95 4.96 0.93 -17.49
CA ILE A 95 5.54 2.17 -16.97
C ILE A 95 6.67 1.86 -15.99
N PHE A 96 6.47 0.94 -15.06
CA PHE A 96 7.47 0.54 -14.07
C PHE A 96 8.68 -0.15 -14.70
N GLU A 97 8.46 -1.10 -15.61
CA GLU A 97 9.55 -1.77 -16.31
C GLU A 97 10.43 -0.77 -17.07
N GLU A 98 9.83 0.21 -17.74
CA GLU A 98 10.57 1.27 -18.42
C GLU A 98 11.28 2.21 -17.44
N ASP A 99 10.66 2.52 -16.29
CA ASP A 99 11.29 3.29 -15.21
C ASP A 99 12.57 2.62 -14.68
N GLN A 100 12.51 1.33 -14.41
CA GLN A 100 13.68 0.59 -13.94
C GLN A 100 14.72 0.39 -15.05
N ARG A 101 14.29 0.07 -16.28
CA ARG A 101 15.18 -0.21 -17.41
C ARG A 101 16.12 0.96 -17.72
N VAL A 102 15.63 2.21 -17.71
CA VAL A 102 16.47 3.36 -18.07
C VAL A 102 17.60 3.63 -17.07
N ARG A 103 17.51 3.10 -15.84
CA ARG A 103 18.47 3.30 -14.75
C ARG A 103 19.62 2.29 -14.77
N HIS A 104 19.45 1.16 -15.43
CA HIS A 104 20.47 0.10 -15.50
C HIS A 104 21.43 0.21 -16.70
N ASN A 105 21.40 1.31 -17.45
CA ASN A 105 22.28 1.52 -18.60
C ASN A 105 23.68 2.02 -18.19
N ALA A 106 24.73 1.45 -18.79
CA ALA A 106 26.12 1.81 -18.47
C ALA A 106 26.50 3.28 -18.78
N LYS A 107 25.70 3.99 -19.57
CA LYS A 107 25.85 5.42 -19.91
C LYS A 107 24.51 6.16 -19.75
N THR A 108 23.91 6.08 -18.57
CA THR A 108 22.64 6.77 -18.27
C THR A 108 22.80 8.28 -18.41
N ASP A 109 22.03 8.89 -19.33
CA ASP A 109 21.85 10.34 -19.37
C ASP A 109 20.79 10.74 -18.35
N TRP A 110 21.23 11.19 -17.18
CA TRP A 110 20.36 11.58 -16.08
C TRP A 110 19.42 12.75 -16.42
N LYS A 111 19.75 13.61 -17.38
CA LYS A 111 18.82 14.67 -17.81
C LYS A 111 17.64 14.08 -18.57
N VAL A 112 17.91 13.09 -19.42
CA VAL A 112 16.85 12.36 -20.15
C VAL A 112 16.02 11.54 -19.17
N VAL A 113 16.66 10.80 -18.26
CA VAL A 113 15.95 10.02 -17.24
C VAL A 113 15.03 10.90 -16.40
N ASN A 114 15.54 11.98 -15.83
CA ASN A 114 14.74 12.88 -14.99
C ASN A 114 13.55 13.51 -15.75
N LYS A 115 13.72 13.79 -17.06
CA LYS A 115 12.60 14.26 -17.89
C LYS A 115 11.55 13.15 -18.06
N THR A 116 11.98 11.95 -18.43
CA THR A 116 11.07 10.80 -18.62
C THR A 116 10.41 10.35 -17.30
N ASP A 117 11.02 10.63 -16.15
CA ASP A 117 10.41 10.38 -14.83
C ASP A 117 9.15 11.22 -14.62
N ALA A 118 9.16 12.48 -15.06
CA ALA A 118 7.99 13.34 -14.98
C ALA A 118 6.85 12.85 -15.87
N GLU A 119 7.17 12.39 -17.08
CA GLU A 119 6.20 11.82 -18.02
C GLU A 119 5.58 10.53 -17.43
N ARG A 120 6.39 9.61 -16.90
CA ARG A 120 5.91 8.38 -16.25
C ARG A 120 5.02 8.66 -15.02
N ARG A 121 5.37 9.65 -14.20
CA ARG A 121 4.52 10.06 -13.06
C ARG A 121 3.17 10.60 -13.52
N GLU A 122 3.13 11.32 -14.63
CA GLU A 122 1.87 11.85 -15.19
C GLU A 122 0.98 10.71 -15.70
N GLU A 123 1.52 9.76 -16.47
CA GLU A 123 0.75 8.59 -16.92
C GLU A 123 0.26 7.74 -15.73
N THR A 124 1.12 7.53 -14.73
CA THR A 124 0.73 6.83 -13.48
C THR A 124 -0.41 7.56 -12.76
N ARG A 125 -0.40 8.90 -12.75
CA ARG A 125 -1.47 9.72 -12.15
C ARG A 125 -2.80 9.55 -12.88
N LYS A 126 -2.80 9.37 -14.20
CA LYS A 126 -4.02 9.07 -14.96
C LYS A 126 -4.60 7.72 -14.56
N LEU A 127 -3.76 6.69 -14.42
CA LEU A 127 -4.20 5.37 -13.93
C LEU A 127 -4.81 5.45 -12.52
N LEU A 128 -4.15 6.19 -11.61
CA LEU A 128 -4.67 6.43 -10.26
C LEU A 128 -6.02 7.16 -10.27
N THR A 129 -6.15 8.21 -11.09
CA THR A 129 -7.37 9.01 -11.20
C THR A 129 -8.53 8.21 -11.79
N ALA A 130 -8.22 7.30 -12.72
CA ALA A 130 -9.19 6.40 -13.32
C ALA A 130 -9.58 5.21 -12.42
N GLY A 131 -8.93 5.03 -11.27
CA GLY A 131 -9.16 3.88 -10.39
C GLY A 131 -8.68 2.56 -11.00
N ALA A 132 -7.65 2.58 -11.83
CA ALA A 132 -7.22 1.43 -12.63
C ALA A 132 -6.17 0.51 -11.97
N LEU A 133 -5.75 0.81 -10.73
CA LEU A 133 -4.82 -0.03 -9.96
C LEU A 133 -5.61 -0.82 -8.92
N HIS A 134 -5.36 -2.12 -8.82
CA HIS A 134 -6.26 -3.02 -8.10
C HIS A 134 -5.55 -3.91 -7.06
N ASN A 135 -4.37 -4.46 -7.38
CA ASN A 135 -3.62 -5.32 -6.46
C ASN A 135 -2.38 -4.65 -5.88
N GLY A 136 -1.79 -5.27 -4.87
CA GLY A 136 -0.62 -4.72 -4.19
C GLY A 136 0.54 -4.41 -5.14
N LYS A 137 0.74 -5.24 -6.18
CA LYS A 137 1.81 -5.05 -7.15
C LYS A 137 1.65 -3.76 -7.96
N ASP A 138 0.44 -3.45 -8.41
CA ASP A 138 0.14 -2.21 -9.13
C ASP A 138 0.54 -0.97 -8.29
N TYR A 139 0.21 -0.99 -7.00
CA TYR A 139 0.52 0.12 -6.09
C TYR A 139 2.01 0.17 -5.71
N GLU A 140 2.69 -0.97 -5.58
CA GLU A 140 4.14 -1.01 -5.38
C GLU A 140 4.87 -0.38 -6.58
N GLU A 141 4.51 -0.79 -7.79
CA GLU A 141 5.08 -0.28 -9.03
C GLU A 141 4.87 1.23 -9.17
N ALA A 142 3.66 1.72 -8.86
CA ALA A 142 3.37 3.15 -8.81
C ALA A 142 4.23 3.88 -7.75
N ALA A 143 4.44 3.28 -6.56
CA ALA A 143 5.30 3.84 -5.54
C ALA A 143 6.75 4.00 -6.02
N PHE A 144 7.27 3.03 -6.78
CA PHE A 144 8.60 3.13 -7.39
C PHE A 144 8.70 4.29 -8.38
N VAL A 145 7.67 4.51 -9.20
CA VAL A 145 7.65 5.64 -10.14
C VAL A 145 7.62 6.99 -9.40
N PHE A 146 6.81 7.12 -8.34
CA PHE A 146 6.71 8.37 -7.58
C PHE A 146 7.92 8.67 -6.69
N GLN A 147 8.65 7.67 -6.19
CA GLN A 147 9.88 7.93 -5.41
C GLN A 147 11.00 8.58 -6.23
N HIS A 148 10.86 8.61 -7.55
CA HIS A 148 11.76 9.29 -8.49
C HIS A 148 11.27 10.71 -8.83
N GLY A 149 10.31 11.21 -8.06
CA GLY A 149 9.93 12.61 -8.03
C GLY A 149 11.01 13.52 -7.46
N SER A 150 10.65 14.79 -7.30
CA SER A 150 11.57 15.82 -6.80
C SER A 150 10.97 16.71 -5.72
N GLN A 151 9.66 16.61 -5.49
CA GLN A 151 8.92 17.39 -4.51
C GLN A 151 8.54 16.52 -3.29
N PRO A 152 8.38 17.11 -2.09
CA PRO A 152 7.90 16.36 -0.92
C PRO A 152 6.63 15.56 -1.19
N GLU A 153 5.71 16.13 -1.97
CA GLU A 153 4.41 15.54 -2.30
C GLU A 153 4.57 14.27 -3.15
N ASP A 154 5.60 14.21 -4.01
CA ASP A 154 5.89 12.99 -4.79
C ASP A 154 6.27 11.84 -3.85
N TYR A 155 7.12 12.11 -2.85
CA TYR A 155 7.56 11.10 -1.89
C TYR A 155 6.46 10.69 -0.92
N LEU A 156 5.61 11.62 -0.49
CA LEU A 156 4.47 11.32 0.37
C LEU A 156 3.42 10.48 -0.38
N LEU A 157 3.18 10.77 -1.66
CA LEU A 157 2.33 9.93 -2.50
C LEU A 157 2.96 8.55 -2.70
N ALA A 158 4.25 8.46 -2.98
CA ALA A 158 4.96 7.18 -3.09
C ALA A 158 4.85 6.34 -1.80
N HIS A 159 5.01 6.97 -0.64
CA HIS A 159 4.83 6.33 0.66
C HIS A 159 3.40 5.82 0.84
N THR A 160 2.41 6.64 0.50
CA THR A 160 0.98 6.26 0.59
C THR A 160 0.68 5.06 -0.30
N LEU A 161 1.17 5.05 -1.54
CA LEU A 161 1.01 3.94 -2.48
C LEU A 161 1.66 2.66 -1.95
N ALA A 162 2.87 2.74 -1.40
CA ALA A 162 3.54 1.59 -0.79
C ALA A 162 2.76 1.04 0.41
N MET A 163 2.15 1.91 1.23
CA MET A 163 1.28 1.49 2.33
C MET A 163 0.02 0.78 1.83
N VAL A 164 -0.57 1.24 0.72
CA VAL A 164 -1.69 0.55 0.07
C VAL A 164 -1.25 -0.83 -0.43
N ALA A 165 -0.08 -0.93 -1.08
CA ALA A 165 0.47 -2.20 -1.54
C ALA A 165 0.63 -3.21 -0.41
N VAL A 166 1.25 -2.80 0.71
CA VAL A 166 1.39 -3.63 1.92
C VAL A 166 0.02 -4.03 2.47
N SER A 167 -0.96 -3.11 2.52
CA SER A 167 -2.32 -3.44 2.98
C SER A 167 -3.01 -4.48 2.09
N LYS A 168 -2.64 -4.55 0.81
CA LYS A 168 -3.12 -5.53 -0.16
C LYS A 168 -2.31 -6.83 -0.15
N GLY A 169 -1.46 -7.05 0.86
CA GLY A 169 -0.68 -8.27 1.04
C GLY A 169 0.66 -8.29 0.33
N ASP A 170 1.06 -7.21 -0.36
CA ASP A 170 2.35 -7.15 -1.04
C ASP A 170 3.49 -6.81 -0.07
N ALA A 171 4.16 -7.87 0.42
CA ALA A 171 5.29 -7.73 1.32
C ALA A 171 6.55 -7.15 0.65
N THR A 172 6.67 -7.15 -0.69
CA THR A 172 7.86 -6.57 -1.34
C THR A 172 7.85 -5.04 -1.25
N ALA A 173 6.66 -4.44 -1.07
CA ALA A 173 6.48 -3.00 -0.90
C ALA A 173 6.96 -2.43 0.44
N ILE A 174 7.28 -3.28 1.44
CA ILE A 174 7.63 -2.82 2.80
C ILE A 174 8.89 -1.93 2.79
N TRP A 175 9.91 -2.31 2.03
CA TRP A 175 11.16 -1.53 1.97
C TRP A 175 10.93 -0.16 1.31
N ILE A 176 10.17 -0.10 0.21
CA ILE A 176 9.92 1.15 -0.49
C ILE A 176 9.04 2.10 0.36
N ALA A 177 8.16 1.57 1.21
CA ALA A 177 7.44 2.37 2.20
C ALA A 177 8.40 3.07 3.19
N ALA A 178 9.40 2.37 3.72
CA ALA A 178 10.42 2.96 4.58
C ALA A 178 11.28 4.00 3.82
N ALA A 179 11.69 3.66 2.61
CA ALA A 179 12.61 4.48 1.83
C ALA A 179 11.99 5.78 1.31
N THR A 180 10.68 5.78 1.02
CA THR A 180 9.93 6.97 0.61
C THR A 180 9.65 7.91 1.77
N LEU A 181 9.44 7.39 2.99
CA LEU A 181 9.33 8.21 4.19
C LEU A 181 10.65 8.93 4.50
N ASP A 182 11.80 8.24 4.43
CA ASP A 182 13.10 8.91 4.61
C ASP A 182 13.34 10.00 3.55
N ARG A 183 13.00 9.75 2.27
CA ARG A 183 13.05 10.78 1.20
C ARG A 183 12.18 12.00 1.54
N TYR A 184 10.96 11.76 2.00
CA TYR A 184 10.06 12.83 2.42
C TYR A 184 10.68 13.65 3.55
N LEU A 185 11.18 12.99 4.61
CA LEU A 185 11.80 13.63 5.76
C LEU A 185 13.00 14.49 5.35
N GLU A 186 13.94 13.95 4.57
CA GLU A 186 15.07 14.73 4.07
C GLU A 186 14.62 15.95 3.25
N LYS A 187 13.62 15.77 2.38
CA LYS A 187 13.14 16.83 1.49
C LYS A 187 12.49 17.98 2.26
N VAL A 188 11.85 17.70 3.40
CA VAL A 188 11.27 18.73 4.29
C VAL A 188 12.25 19.20 5.39
N GLY A 189 13.53 18.83 5.30
CA GLY A 189 14.58 19.28 6.23
C GLY A 189 14.60 18.57 7.59
N GLN A 190 13.94 17.42 7.71
CA GLN A 190 13.97 16.56 8.89
C GLN A 190 15.04 15.48 8.77
N LYS A 191 15.41 14.89 9.91
CA LYS A 191 16.33 13.74 9.93
C LYS A 191 15.61 12.52 9.36
N GLN A 192 16.29 11.74 8.53
CA GLN A 192 15.81 10.40 8.18
C GLN A 192 15.83 9.48 9.41
N VAL A 193 15.07 8.39 9.39
CA VAL A 193 14.88 7.49 10.54
C VAL A 193 15.18 6.03 10.21
N PHE A 194 15.17 5.65 8.93
CA PHE A 194 15.59 4.32 8.46
C PHE A 194 16.97 4.32 7.80
N GLY A 195 17.60 5.46 7.56
CA GLY A 195 18.93 5.51 6.97
C GLY A 195 18.95 5.01 5.51
N THR A 196 17.82 4.98 4.81
CA THR A 196 17.78 4.46 3.43
C THR A 196 18.41 5.43 2.43
N GLN A 197 18.58 6.68 2.82
CA GLN A 197 19.09 7.74 1.95
C GLN A 197 20.59 7.96 2.15
N TYR A 198 21.29 8.02 1.03
CA TYR A 198 22.71 8.36 0.95
C TYR A 198 22.83 9.55 0.02
N SER A 199 23.60 10.55 0.42
CA SER A 199 23.86 11.74 -0.38
C SER A 199 25.33 12.09 -0.35
N SER A 200 25.82 12.78 -1.38
CA SER A 200 27.18 13.31 -1.42
C SER A 200 27.17 14.83 -1.53
N ASN A 201 28.10 15.49 -0.86
CA ASN A 201 28.31 16.93 -1.05
C ASN A 201 29.03 17.23 -2.39
N ALA A 202 29.27 18.51 -2.68
CA ALA A 202 29.97 18.95 -3.90
C ALA A 202 31.41 18.41 -4.00
N GLN A 203 32.01 17.99 -2.89
CA GLN A 203 33.32 17.36 -2.82
C GLN A 203 33.22 15.81 -2.90
N HIS A 204 32.07 15.26 -3.30
CA HIS A 204 31.78 13.83 -3.40
C HIS A 204 31.92 13.05 -2.08
N VAL A 205 31.91 13.74 -0.93
CA VAL A 205 31.93 13.09 0.37
C VAL A 205 30.53 12.57 0.68
N TRP A 206 30.39 11.24 0.66
CA TRP A 206 29.14 10.54 0.94
C TRP A 206 28.80 10.53 2.44
N THR A 207 27.53 10.72 2.74
CA THR A 207 26.95 10.69 4.08
C THR A 207 25.54 10.09 4.06
N GLN A 208 25.06 9.67 5.23
CA GLN A 208 23.64 9.40 5.50
C GLN A 208 23.03 10.47 6.43
N GLU A 209 23.81 11.48 6.83
CA GLU A 209 23.31 12.53 7.72
C GLU A 209 22.46 13.57 6.97
N PRO A 210 21.43 14.14 7.62
CA PRO A 210 21.07 13.97 9.03
C PRO A 210 20.21 12.72 9.31
N TYR A 211 20.62 11.90 10.29
CA TYR A 211 19.98 10.62 10.63
C TYR A 211 19.73 10.48 12.13
N ASN A 212 18.49 10.18 12.53
CA ASN A 212 18.16 9.79 13.89
C ASN A 212 18.41 8.28 14.12
N HIS A 213 19.63 7.95 14.52
CA HIS A 213 20.07 6.57 14.81
C HIS A 213 19.36 5.88 15.98
N ASN A 214 18.63 6.61 16.83
CA ASN A 214 18.10 6.06 18.08
C ASN A 214 16.60 5.73 18.03
N LEU A 215 15.87 6.24 17.04
CA LEU A 215 14.41 6.10 16.98
C LEU A 215 13.99 4.68 16.58
N ILE A 216 14.60 4.13 15.53
CA ILE A 216 14.24 2.82 14.97
C ILE A 216 15.40 1.85 15.22
N SER A 217 15.17 0.87 16.10
CA SER A 217 16.13 -0.19 16.41
C SER A 217 16.37 -1.14 15.23
N ASP A 218 17.53 -1.81 15.20
CA ASP A 218 17.83 -2.86 14.20
C ASP A 218 16.79 -3.98 14.16
N ALA A 219 16.19 -4.34 15.30
CA ALA A 219 15.11 -5.31 15.34
C ALA A 219 13.88 -4.86 14.52
N LEU A 220 13.47 -3.60 14.65
CA LEU A 220 12.36 -3.04 13.86
C LEU A 220 12.74 -2.88 12.38
N ARG A 221 13.97 -2.44 12.09
CA ARG A 221 14.48 -2.25 10.73
C ARG A 221 14.39 -3.55 9.93
N LEU A 222 14.81 -4.67 10.53
CA LEU A 222 14.77 -5.98 9.89
C LEU A 222 13.33 -6.46 9.62
N GLN A 223 12.36 -6.16 10.49
CA GLN A 223 10.94 -6.44 10.21
C GLN A 223 10.41 -5.61 9.04
N LEU A 224 11.01 -4.45 8.78
CA LEU A 224 10.65 -3.54 7.69
C LEU A 224 11.51 -3.74 6.43
N GLY A 225 12.25 -4.84 6.34
CA GLY A 225 13.14 -5.11 5.20
C GLY A 225 14.31 -4.14 5.07
N VAL A 226 14.59 -3.30 6.08
CA VAL A 226 15.70 -2.36 6.10
C VAL A 226 16.93 -3.01 6.76
N PRO A 227 18.13 -2.97 6.14
CA PRO A 227 19.35 -3.51 6.73
C PRO A 227 19.71 -2.85 8.08
N SER A 228 20.46 -3.56 8.93
CA SER A 228 20.97 -3.00 10.19
C SER A 228 21.87 -1.78 9.95
N GLN A 229 22.01 -0.93 10.97
CA GLN A 229 22.89 0.25 10.88
C GLN A 229 24.34 -0.14 10.57
N ALA A 230 24.83 -1.27 11.11
CA ALA A 230 26.17 -1.77 10.80
C ALA A 230 26.33 -2.13 9.31
N VAL A 231 25.32 -2.77 8.69
CA VAL A 231 25.36 -3.10 7.25
C VAL A 231 25.30 -1.82 6.40
N GLN A 232 24.46 -0.85 6.78
CA GLN A 232 24.42 0.45 6.10
C GLN A 232 25.73 1.23 6.23
N ALA A 233 26.42 1.14 7.38
CA ALA A 233 27.73 1.75 7.55
C ALA A 233 28.79 1.14 6.62
N GLU A 234 28.75 -0.17 6.37
CA GLU A 234 29.62 -0.80 5.37
C GLU A 234 29.27 -0.35 3.95
N GLN A 235 27.98 -0.20 3.62
CA GLN A 235 27.53 0.36 2.35
C GLN A 235 28.03 1.80 2.15
N LEU A 236 27.96 2.63 3.18
CA LEU A 236 28.49 4.00 3.15
C LEU A 236 30.00 4.00 2.87
N LYS A 237 30.77 3.10 3.50
CA LYS A 237 32.21 2.94 3.22
C LYS A 237 32.48 2.50 1.79
N ILE A 238 31.58 1.78 1.14
CA ILE A 238 31.72 1.43 -0.29
C ILE A 238 31.58 2.70 -1.13
N TYR A 239 30.54 3.51 -0.90
CA TYR A 239 30.37 4.78 -1.62
C TYR A 239 31.55 5.74 -1.43
N GLN A 240 32.08 5.82 -0.21
CA GLN A 240 33.26 6.65 0.09
C GLN A 240 34.55 6.15 -0.58
N ARG A 241 34.64 4.87 -0.94
CA ARG A 241 35.81 4.27 -1.61
C ARG A 241 35.75 4.32 -3.14
N GLN A 242 34.57 4.53 -3.73
CA GLN A 242 34.38 4.61 -5.18
C GLN A 242 34.73 6.01 -5.76
N GLN A 243 35.50 6.81 -5.02
CA GLN A 243 36.05 8.10 -5.47
C GLN A 243 37.31 7.92 -6.31
#